data_AF-A0A933ZJF7-F1
#
_entry.id   AF-A0A933ZJF7-F1
#
_cell.length_a   1.000
_cell.length_b   1.000
_cell.length_c   1.000
_cell.angle_alpha   90.00
_cell.angle_beta   90.00
_cell.angle_gamma   90.00
#
_symmetry.space_group_name_H-M   'P 1'
#
loop_
_entity.id
_entity.type
_entity.pdbx_description
1 polymer ?
#
loop_
_entity_poly.entity_id
_entity_poly.type
_entity_poly.pdbx_seq_one_letter_code
_entity_poly.pdbx_strand_id
1 'polypeptide(L)' 'MSGGIPFHSTRMGQRFYESTLPELVRELKRLNQNLERLLEVANTDDQPAPEAGEKGGPRP' A
#
# COMPACT_ATOMS: atom_id res chain seq x y z
N MET A 1 24.93 -25.46 -28.85
CA MET A 1 24.27 -24.22 -28.38
C MET A 1 22.83 -24.55 -28.07
N SER A 2 22.44 -24.67 -26.80
CA SER A 2 21.04 -24.91 -26.42
C SER A 2 20.29 -23.58 -26.42
N GLY A 3 20.06 -23.02 -27.62
CA GLY A 3 19.28 -21.81 -27.82
C GLY A 3 17.79 -22.13 -27.75
N GLY A 4 17.24 -22.21 -26.53
CA GLY A 4 15.80 -22.33 -26.33
C GLY A 4 15.06 -21.07 -26.79
N ILE A 5 13.77 -21.20 -27.11
CA ILE A 5 12.91 -20.06 -27.45
C ILE A 5 12.81 -19.16 -26.21
N PRO A 6 13.11 -17.85 -26.32
CA PRO A 6 12.94 -16.92 -25.21
C PRO A 6 11.49 -16.92 -24.72
N PHE A 7 11.29 -16.92 -23.40
CA PHE A 7 9.95 -17.02 -22.79
C PHE A 7 8.96 -15.97 -23.33
N HIS A 8 9.38 -14.71 -23.46
CA HIS A 8 8.56 -13.62 -23.98
C HIS A 8 8.08 -13.83 -25.43
N SER A 9 8.81 -14.63 -26.22
CA SER A 9 8.44 -14.97 -27.59
C SER A 9 7.48 -16.15 -27.68
N THR A 10 7.22 -16.84 -26.57
CA THR A 10 6.23 -17.92 -26.52
C THR A 10 4.84 -17.35 -26.34
N ARG A 11 3.82 -18.07 -26.84
CA ARG A 11 2.40 -17.70 -26.62
C ARG A 11 2.04 -17.61 -25.14
N MET A 12 2.69 -18.40 -24.30
CA MET A 12 2.52 -18.36 -22.85
C MET A 12 3.11 -17.08 -22.27
N GLY A 13 4.34 -16.72 -22.64
CA GLY A 13 5.00 -15.50 -22.17
C GLY A 13 4.28 -14.23 -22.63
N GLN A 14 3.77 -14.19 -23.86
CA GLN A 14 2.95 -13.08 -24.34
C GLN A 14 1.73 -12.85 -23.44
N ARG A 15 0.94 -13.91 -23.17
CA ARG A 15 -0.21 -13.81 -22.23
C ARG A 15 0.19 -13.37 -20.83
N PHE A 16 1.33 -13.85 -20.35
CA PHE A 16 1.83 -13.47 -19.03
C PHE A 16 2.11 -11.96 -18.96
N TYR A 17 2.79 -11.39 -19.97
CA TYR A 17 3.09 -9.96 -20.00
C TYR A 17 1.87 -9.07 -20.32
N GLU A 18 0.93 -9.57 -21.13
CA GLU A 18 -0.25 -8.81 -21.56
C GLU A 18 -1.38 -8.80 -20.52
N SER A 19 -1.51 -9.84 -19.69
CA SER A 19 -2.62 -9.97 -18.72
C SER A 19 -2.12 -10.18 -17.30
N THR A 20 -1.34 -11.23 -17.04
CA THR A 20 -0.97 -11.62 -15.67
C THR A 20 -0.10 -10.57 -14.96
N LEU A 21 0.91 -10.03 -15.64
CA LEU A 21 1.82 -9.05 -15.04
C LEU A 21 1.11 -7.72 -14.73
N PRO A 22 0.29 -7.13 -15.63
CA PRO A 22 -0.52 -5.96 -15.30
C PRO A 22 -1.46 -6.17 -14.10
N GLU A 23 -2.13 -7.33 -14.04
CA GLU A 23 -3.00 -7.68 -12.91
C GLU A 23 -2.20 -7.77 -11.60
N LEU A 24 -1.04 -8.41 -11.62
CA LEU A 24 -0.15 -8.49 -10.47
C LEU A 24 0.30 -7.11 -9.99
N VAL A 25 0.70 -6.22 -10.92
CA VAL A 25 1.07 -4.84 -10.58
C VAL A 25 -0.10 -4.06 -9.97
N ARG A 26 -1.33 -4.28 -10.45
CA ARG A 26 -2.53 -3.68 -9.87
C ARG A 26 -2.76 -4.15 -8.44
N GLU A 27 -2.68 -5.45 -8.19
CA GLU A 27 -2.88 -6.00 -6.84
C GLU A 27 -1.76 -5.58 -5.87
N LEU A 28 -0.51 -5.48 -6.34
CA LEU A 28 0.59 -4.94 -5.55
C LEU A 28 0.36 -3.46 -5.16
N LYS A 29 -0.13 -2.64 -6.09
CA LYS A 29 -0.51 -1.24 -5.78
C LYS A 29 -1.63 -1.17 -4.76
N ARG A 30 -2.65 -2.03 -4.90
CA ARG A 30 -3.77 -2.11 -3.95
C ARG A 30 -3.30 -2.54 -2.55
N LEU A 31 -2.37 -3.50 -2.48
CA LEU A 31 -1.76 -3.91 -1.21
C LEU A 31 -1.05 -2.73 -0.55
N ASN A 32 -0.21 -2.00 -1.27
CA ASN A 32 0.48 -0.83 -0.73
C ASN A 32 -0.50 0.21 -0.19
N GLN A 33 -1.56 0.53 -0.94
CA GLN A 33 -2.61 1.45 -0.48
C GLN A 33 -3.31 0.98 0.81
N ASN A 34 -3.51 -0.32 0.97
CA ASN A 34 -4.10 -0.85 2.20
C ASN A 34 -3.14 -0.75 3.38
N LEU A 35 -1.84 -0.95 3.15
CA LEU A 35 -0.81 -0.77 4.19
C LEU A 35 -0.72 0.71 4.61
N GLU A 36 -0.75 1.63 3.65
CA GLU A 36 -0.78 3.08 3.92
C GLU A 36 -1.99 3.47 4.80
N ARG A 37 -3.20 3.02 4.43
CA ARG A 37 -4.41 3.26 5.24
C ARG A 37 -4.31 2.66 6.65
N LEU A 38 -3.72 1.48 6.79
CA LEU A 38 -3.55 0.85 8.10
C LEU A 38 -2.61 1.69 8.99
N LEU A 39 -1.55 2.24 8.41
CA LEU A 39 -0.62 3.12 9.13
C LEU A 39 -1.28 4.44 9.52
N GLU A 40 -2.13 5.02 8.68
CA GLU A 40 -2.89 6.23 9.01
C GLU A 40 -3.79 6.01 10.24
N VAL A 41 -4.50 4.89 10.29
CA VAL A 41 -5.34 4.53 11.45
C VAL A 41 -4.48 4.35 12.70
N ALA A 42 -3.40 3.57 12.61
CA ALA A 42 -2.53 3.30 13.74
C ALA A 42 -1.87 4.57 14.32
N ASN A 43 -1.52 5.53 13.47
CA ASN A 43 -0.92 6.80 13.92
C ASN A 43 -1.96 7.80 14.48
N THR A 44 -3.24 7.64 14.16
CA THR A 44 -4.30 8.52 14.67
C THR A 44 -4.64 8.20 16.13
N ASP A 45 -4.50 6.94 16.55
CA ASP A 45 -4.75 6.51 17.93
C ASP A 45 -3.68 7.00 18.93
N ASP A 46 -2.52 7.45 18.44
CA ASP A 46 -1.39 7.91 19.27
C ASP A 46 -1.36 9.45 19.42
N GLN A 47 -2.35 10.17 18.90
CA GLN A 47 -2.43 11.63 19.05
C GLN A 47 -3.13 11.96 20.39
N PRO A 48 -2.40 12.43 21.44
CA PRO A 48 -3.03 12.81 22.69
C PRO A 48 -4.04 13.93 22.42
N ALA A 49 -5.23 13.80 23.02
CA ALA A 49 -6.29 14.80 22.92
C ALA A 49 -5.73 16.21 23.19
N PRO A 50 -6.14 17.24 22.43
CA PRO A 50 -5.68 18.60 22.68
C PRO A 50 -5.99 18.94 24.12
N GLU A 51 -4.95 19.27 24.88
CA GLU A 51 -5.02 19.53 26.30
C GLU A 51 -6.18 20.48 26.56
N ALA A 52 -7.18 19.98 27.29
CA ALA A 52 -8.33 20.75 27.71
C ALA A 52 -7.80 21.90 28.56
N GLY A 53 -7.64 23.06 27.92
CA GLY A 53 -7.08 24.26 28.51
C GLY A 53 -7.67 24.49 29.89
N GLU A 54 -6.75 24.62 30.86
CA GLU A 54 -6.98 25.09 32.22
C GLU A 54 -8.15 26.09 32.25
N LYS A 55 -9.33 25.62 32.68
CA LYS A 55 -10.35 26.53 33.19
C LYS A 55 -9.81 27.09 34.49
N GLY A 56 -9.12 28.22 34.38
CA GLY A 56 -8.65 29.02 35.49
C GLY A 56 -9.77 29.27 36.49
N GLY A 57 -9.57 28.74 37.69
CA GLY A 57 -10.21 29.13 38.92
C GLY A 57 -9.60 28.32 40.07
N PRO A 58 -9.43 28.86 41.30
CA PRO A 58 -10.06 30.07 41.84
C PRO A 58 -9.11 31.03 42.61
N ARG A 59 -9.69 32.16 43.06
CA ARG A 59 -9.32 33.09 44.17
C ARG A 59 -8.66 34.43 43.81
N PRO A 60 -8.89 35.50 44.61
CA PRO A 60 -9.52 35.55 45.95
C PRO A 60 -11.03 35.88 45.98
#